data_AF-A0A656QFC4-F1
#
_entry.id   AF-A0A656QFC4-F1
#
_cell.length_a   1.000
_cell.length_b   1.000
_cell.length_c   1.000
_cell.angle_alpha   90.00
_cell.angle_beta   90.00
_cell.angle_gamma   90.00
#
_symmetry.space_group_name_H-M   'P 1'
#
loop_
_entity.id
_entity.type
_entity.pdbx_description
1 polymer ?
#
loop_
_entity_poly.entity_id
_entity_poly.type
_entity_poly.pdbx_seq_one_letter_code
_entity_poly.pdbx_strand_id
1 'polypeptide(L)'
;MFTLVAKVAVHGELIDVMQTPVSPVDGERMLQAALADDRALPNNGQDLEDGEMWVDMHDAEGNIVSKEPACFHAADAADALELHFSAPAGLIAKALSKSNVMAQYKDHRAAVCFALHG
;
A
#
# COMPACT_ATOMS: atom_id res chain seq x y z
N MET A 1 -2.11 12.96 13.09
CA MET A 1 -2.42 11.51 13.08
C MET A 1 -1.83 10.98 11.81
N PHE A 2 -1.08 9.88 11.87
CA PHE A 2 -0.43 9.30 10.69
C PHE A 2 -1.14 8.00 10.33
N THR A 3 -1.04 7.62 9.07
CA THR A 3 -1.70 6.43 8.53
C THR A 3 -0.73 5.68 7.66
N LEU A 4 -0.58 4.38 7.89
CA LEU A 4 0.04 3.48 6.92
C LEU A 4 -0.99 3.12 5.87
N VAL A 5 -0.64 3.31 4.61
CA VAL A 5 -1.53 3.03 3.48
C VAL A 5 -0.89 1.91 2.67
N ALA A 6 -1.56 0.76 2.63
CA ALA A 6 -1.19 -0.31 1.72
C ALA A 6 -1.93 -0.12 0.40
N LYS A 7 -1.18 -0.19 -0.69
CA LYS A 7 -1.61 0.01 -2.06
C LYS A 7 -1.25 -1.21 -2.90
N VAL A 8 -2.04 -1.48 -3.93
CA VAL A 8 -1.76 -2.53 -4.90
C VAL A 8 -1.64 -1.91 -6.28
N ALA A 9 -0.60 -2.30 -7.01
CA ALA A 9 -0.41 -1.91 -8.41
C ALA A 9 -1.45 -2.61 -9.31
N VAL A 10 -2.20 -1.83 -10.08
CA VAL A 10 -3.20 -2.30 -11.03
C VAL A 10 -3.14 -1.42 -12.28
N HIS A 11 -2.82 -2.02 -13.42
CA HIS A 11 -2.72 -1.32 -14.70
C HIS A 11 -1.78 -0.10 -14.68
N GLY A 12 -0.68 -0.21 -13.93
CA GLY A 12 0.29 0.88 -13.75
C GLY A 12 -0.15 1.99 -12.79
N GLU A 13 -1.26 1.81 -12.07
CA GLU A 13 -1.75 2.75 -11.05
C GLU A 13 -1.68 2.10 -9.65
N LEU A 14 -1.34 2.87 -8.62
CA LEU A 14 -1.37 2.41 -7.23
C LEU A 14 -2.74 2.66 -6.60
N ILE A 15 -3.37 1.60 -6.11
CA ILE A 15 -4.73 1.63 -5.57
C ILE A 15 -4.70 1.33 -4.08
N ASP A 16 -5.21 2.26 -3.28
CA ASP A 16 -5.36 2.08 -1.83
C ASP A 16 -6.31 0.90 -1.52
N VAL A 17 -5.82 -0.07 -0.74
CA VAL A 17 -6.61 -1.26 -0.35
C VAL A 17 -6.78 -1.40 1.15
N MET A 18 -5.91 -0.77 1.95
CA MET A 18 -5.96 -0.82 3.40
C MET A 18 -5.31 0.43 4.00
N GLN A 19 -5.89 0.92 5.10
CA GLN A 19 -5.37 2.05 5.85
C GLN A 19 -5.36 1.70 7.34
N THR A 20 -4.22 1.95 8.01
CA THR A 20 -4.06 1.66 9.44
C THR A 20 -3.52 2.89 10.15
N PRO A 21 -4.25 3.45 11.13
CA PRO A 21 -3.73 4.53 11.96
C PRO A 21 -2.50 4.10 12.75
N VAL A 22 -1.47 4.95 12.75
CA VAL A 22 -0.23 4.71 13.49
C VAL A 22 0.27 5.97 14.18
N SER A 23 1.10 5.77 15.21
CA SER A 23 1.99 6.82 15.68
C SER A 23 3.12 7.01 14.64
N PRO A 24 3.70 8.21 14.50
CA PRO A 24 4.78 8.44 13.54
C PRO A 24 5.99 7.54 13.82
N VAL A 25 6.37 7.38 15.09
CA VAL A 25 7.51 6.55 15.50
C VAL A 25 7.27 5.07 15.19
N ASP A 26 6.07 4.56 15.45
CA ASP A 26 5.75 3.17 15.15
C ASP A 26 5.65 2.93 13.64
N GLY A 27 5.04 3.86 12.89
CA GLY A 27 4.94 3.79 11.44
C GLY A 27 6.30 3.78 10.75
N GLU A 28 7.21 4.66 11.17
CA GLU A 28 8.60 4.65 10.68
C GLU A 28 9.30 3.34 11.01
N ARG A 29 9.17 2.84 12.25
CA ARG A 29 9.79 1.56 12.65
C ARG A 29 9.25 0.39 11.82
N MET A 30 7.94 0.33 11.58
CA MET A 30 7.32 -0.72 10.76
C MET A 30 7.81 -0.67 9.32
N LEU A 31 7.88 0.53 8.72
CA LEU A 31 8.41 0.69 7.36
C LEU A 31 9.88 0.31 7.26
N GLN A 32 10.72 0.71 8.23
CA GLN A 32 12.13 0.33 8.24
C GLN A 32 12.33 -1.18 8.41
N ALA A 33 11.48 -1.84 9.23
CA ALA A 33 11.50 -3.29 9.35
C ALA A 33 11.09 -3.98 8.04
N ALA A 34 10.07 -3.47 7.36
CA ALA A 34 9.62 -3.97 6.06
C ALA A 34 10.68 -3.79 4.98
N LEU A 35 11.34 -2.62 4.91
CA LEU A 35 12.42 -2.33 3.96
C LEU A 35 13.68 -3.17 4.20
N ALA A 36 13.89 -3.63 5.42
CA ALA A 36 15.00 -4.52 5.78
C ALA A 36 14.70 -6.00 5.54
N ASP A 37 13.49 -6.35 5.10
CA ASP A 37 13.14 -7.72 4.71
C ASP A 37 13.81 -8.06 3.37
N ASP A 38 14.43 -9.23 3.25
CA ASP A 38 15.09 -9.67 2.01
C ASP A 38 14.12 -9.83 0.83
N ARG A 39 12.81 -9.95 1.10
CA ARG A 39 11.74 -9.99 0.09
C ARG A 39 11.31 -8.60 -0.38
N ALA A 40 11.77 -7.54 0.29
CA ALA A 40 11.45 -6.18 -0.11
C ALA A 40 12.11 -5.86 -1.46
N LEU A 41 11.32 -5.29 -2.36
CA LEU A 41 11.80 -4.92 -3.69
C LEU A 41 12.46 -3.55 -3.64
N PRO A 42 13.64 -3.40 -4.28
CA PRO A 42 14.32 -2.13 -4.32
C PRO A 42 13.52 -1.14 -5.20
N ASN A 43 13.09 -0.02 -4.62
CA ASN A 43 12.37 1.01 -5.36
C ASN A 43 13.34 1.91 -6.17
N ASN A 44 13.93 1.35 -7.22
CA ASN A 44 14.90 2.04 -8.10
C ASN A 44 14.25 2.73 -9.31
N GLY A 45 12.97 3.11 -9.21
CA GLY A 45 12.21 3.65 -10.35
C GLY A 45 11.85 2.59 -11.40
N GLN A 46 11.68 1.34 -10.97
CA GLN A 46 11.16 0.26 -11.80
C GLN A 46 9.67 0.46 -12.11
N ASP A 47 9.22 -0.09 -13.24
CA ASP A 47 7.81 -0.08 -13.61
C ASP A 47 7.00 -0.86 -12.58
N LEU A 48 5.80 -0.36 -12.26
CA LEU A 48 4.87 -1.05 -11.36
C LEU A 48 4.40 -2.34 -12.02
N GLU A 49 4.67 -3.48 -11.37
CA GLU A 49 4.13 -4.76 -11.81
C GLU A 49 2.75 -5.00 -11.18
N ASP A 50 1.77 -5.42 -11.99
CA ASP A 50 0.42 -5.68 -11.53
C ASP A 50 0.41 -6.70 -10.38
N GLY A 51 -0.20 -6.32 -9.27
CA GLY A 51 -0.28 -7.12 -8.05
C GLY A 51 0.83 -6.84 -7.03
N GLU A 52 1.85 -6.05 -7.36
CA GLU A 52 2.79 -5.56 -6.36
C GLU A 52 2.08 -4.77 -5.27
N MET A 53 2.54 -4.96 -4.03
CA MET A 53 1.99 -4.32 -2.85
C MET A 53 3.00 -3.32 -2.30
N TRP A 54 2.51 -2.10 -2.12
CA TRP A 54 3.29 -0.94 -1.71
C TRP A 54 2.74 -0.40 -0.40
N VAL A 55 3.60 -0.06 0.55
CA VAL A 55 3.19 0.57 1.81
C VAL A 55 3.98 1.84 2.03
N ASP A 56 3.27 2.93 2.23
CA ASP A 56 3.81 4.24 2.59
C ASP A 56 3.09 4.81 3.81
N MET A 57 3.68 5.84 4.41
CA MET A 57 3.10 6.56 5.54
C MET A 57 2.60 7.91 5.07
N HIS A 58 1.35 8.21 5.41
CA HIS A 58 0.69 9.48 5.14
C HIS A 58 0.50 10.29 6.43
N ASP A 59 0.59 11.62 6.32
CA ASP A 59 0.17 12.55 7.39
C ASP A 59 -1.36 12.74 7.43
N ALA A 60 -1.82 13.66 8.28
CA ALA A 60 -3.26 13.92 8.44
C ALA A 60 -3.89 14.64 7.23
N GLU A 61 -3.09 15.24 6.37
CA GLU A 61 -3.51 15.89 5.13
C GLU A 61 -3.50 14.92 3.95
N GLY A 62 -3.01 13.68 4.17
CA GLY A 62 -2.88 12.66 3.14
C GLY A 62 -1.59 12.77 2.34
N ASN A 63 -0.63 13.61 2.74
CA ASN A 63 0.67 13.69 2.08
C ASN A 63 1.53 12.50 2.47
N ILE A 64 2.24 11.91 1.50
CA ILE A 64 3.25 10.88 1.76
C ILE A 64 4.42 11.53 2.51
N VAL A 65 4.71 11.02 3.71
CA VAL A 65 5.79 11.49 4.59
C VAL A 65 6.91 10.47 4.78
N SER A 66 6.69 9.22 4.36
CA SER A 66 7.74 8.21 4.31
C SER A 66 8.76 8.55 3.22
N LYS A 67 10.05 8.44 3.56
CA LYS A 67 11.15 8.66 2.59
C LYS A 67 11.14 7.64 1.45
N GLU A 68 10.86 6.38 1.79
CA GLU A 68 10.82 5.27 0.85
C GLU A 68 9.61 4.38 1.20
N PRO A 69 8.79 3.98 0.21
CA PRO A 69 7.74 3.00 0.40
C PRO A 69 8.34 1.58 0.46
N ALA A 70 7.77 0.71 1.29
CA ALA A 70 8.09 -0.70 1.26
C ALA A 70 7.32 -1.39 0.12
N CYS A 71 8.00 -2.12 -0.74
CA CYS A 71 7.40 -2.80 -1.90
C CYS A 71 7.63 -4.31 -1.81
N PHE A 72 6.62 -5.11 -2.14
CA PHE A 72 6.68 -6.56 -2.16
C PHE A 72 5.92 -7.12 -3.36
N HIS A 73 6.36 -8.27 -3.87
CA HIS A 73 5.61 -9.01 -4.87
C HIS A 73 4.25 -9.49 -4.32
N ALA A 74 3.30 -9.75 -5.21
CA ALA A 74 1.98 -10.27 -4.86
C ALA A 74 2.01 -11.53 -3.99
N ALA A 75 3.01 -12.40 -4.21
CA ALA A 75 3.17 -13.65 -3.46
C ALA A 75 3.56 -13.42 -1.99
N ASP A 76 4.32 -12.37 -1.70
CA ASP A 76 4.83 -12.04 -0.36
C ASP A 76 3.98 -10.99 0.36
N ALA A 77 3.06 -10.34 -0.36
CA ALA A 77 2.29 -9.22 0.14
C ALA A 77 1.49 -9.54 1.41
N ALA A 78 0.82 -10.69 1.46
CA ALA A 78 0.03 -11.08 2.63
C ALA A 78 0.92 -11.28 3.86
N ASP A 79 2.02 -12.02 3.69
CA ASP A 79 2.97 -12.32 4.77
C ASP A 79 3.65 -11.04 5.27
N ALA A 80 4.01 -10.13 4.37
CA ALA A 80 4.62 -8.85 4.74
C ALA A 80 3.65 -7.95 5.54
N LEU A 81 2.37 -7.91 5.17
CA LEU A 81 1.34 -7.17 5.90
C LEU A 81 1.10 -7.73 7.30
N GLU A 82 1.12 -9.05 7.46
CA GLU A 82 0.97 -9.69 8.75
C GLU A 82 2.22 -9.47 9.63
N LEU A 83 3.40 -9.72 9.08
CA LEU A 83 4.66 -9.70 9.82
C LEU A 83 5.08 -8.29 10.26
N HIS A 84 5.08 -7.32 9.33
CA HIS A 84 5.68 -6.00 9.57
C HIS A 84 4.67 -4.95 9.98
N PHE A 85 3.42 -5.10 9.54
CA PHE A 85 2.38 -4.11 9.75
C PHE A 85 1.27 -4.58 10.70
N SER A 86 1.42 -5.80 11.27
CA SER A 86 0.49 -6.37 12.26
C SER A 86 -0.97 -6.38 11.78
N ALA A 87 -1.18 -6.46 10.46
CA ALA A 87 -2.53 -6.47 9.91
C ALA A 87 -3.21 -7.82 10.18
N PRO A 88 -4.48 -7.85 10.64
CA PRO A 88 -5.17 -9.11 10.88
C PRO A 88 -5.36 -9.91 9.57
N ALA A 89 -5.11 -11.22 9.60
CA ALA A 89 -5.22 -12.09 8.43
C ALA A 89 -6.56 -11.97 7.67
N GLY A 90 -7.68 -11.81 8.40
CA GLY A 90 -8.99 -11.61 7.78
C GLY A 90 -9.14 -10.28 7.03
N LEU A 91 -8.46 -9.22 7.52
CA LEU A 91 -8.40 -7.92 6.85
C LEU A 91 -7.50 -7.99 5.62
N ILE A 92 -6.33 -8.63 5.73
CA ILE A 92 -5.38 -8.83 4.64
C ILE A 92 -6.06 -9.58 3.49
N ALA A 93 -6.69 -10.72 3.78
CA ALA A 93 -7.36 -11.54 2.77
C ALA A 93 -8.47 -10.77 2.04
N LYS A 94 -9.21 -9.93 2.76
CA LYS A 94 -10.24 -9.07 2.16
C LYS A 94 -9.60 -7.97 1.30
N ALA A 95 -8.61 -7.26 1.83
CA ALA A 95 -7.94 -6.14 1.18
C ALA A 95 -7.28 -6.55 -0.14
N LEU A 96 -6.54 -7.65 -0.13
CA LEU A 96 -5.81 -8.19 -1.29
C LEU A 96 -6.69 -9.03 -2.22
N SER A 97 -7.96 -9.27 -1.89
CA SER A 97 -8.85 -10.03 -2.77
C SER A 97 -9.03 -9.29 -4.10
N LYS A 98 -8.93 -10.04 -5.21
CA LYS A 98 -9.12 -9.49 -6.57
C LYS A 98 -10.39 -8.67 -6.72
N SER A 99 -11.48 -9.12 -6.11
CA SER A 99 -12.76 -8.40 -6.12
C SER A 99 -12.70 -7.05 -5.41
N ASN A 100 -12.01 -6.98 -4.27
CA ASN A 100 -11.85 -5.72 -3.52
C ASN A 100 -10.93 -4.75 -4.29
N VAL A 101 -9.77 -5.23 -4.74
CA VAL A 101 -8.80 -4.45 -5.52
C VAL A 101 -9.47 -3.85 -6.76
N MET A 102 -10.21 -4.66 -7.52
CA MET A 102 -10.89 -4.19 -8.74
C MET A 102 -12.06 -3.23 -8.45
N ALA A 103 -12.75 -3.40 -7.31
CA ALA A 103 -13.77 -2.45 -6.88
C ALA A 103 -13.14 -1.09 -6.56
N GLN A 104 -12.05 -1.07 -5.78
CA GLN A 104 -11.31 0.15 -5.47
C GLN A 104 -10.71 0.79 -6.73
N TYR A 105 -10.18 0.00 -7.66
CA TYR A 105 -9.69 0.49 -8.95
C TYR A 105 -10.80 1.20 -9.74
N LYS A 106 -11.98 0.60 -9.82
CA LYS A 106 -13.13 1.20 -10.52
C LYS A 106 -13.53 2.54 -9.90
N ASP A 107 -13.57 2.61 -8.57
CA ASP A 107 -13.93 3.84 -7.85
C ASP A 107 -12.84 4.92 -8.04
N HIS A 108 -11.57 4.53 -7.99
CA HIS A 108 -10.43 5.41 -8.29
C HIS A 108 -10.53 5.99 -9.70
N ARG A 109 -10.77 5.14 -10.72
CA ARG A 109 -10.94 5.59 -12.11
C ARG A 109 -12.13 6.51 -12.28
N ALA A 110 -13.23 6.28 -11.56
CA ALA A 110 -14.39 7.17 -11.58
C ALA A 110 -14.05 8.55 -10.99
N ALA A 111 -13.31 8.59 -9.87
CA ALA A 111 -12.86 9.82 -9.25
C ALA A 111 -11.88 10.62 -10.15
N VAL A 112 -10.90 9.94 -10.76
CA VAL A 112 -9.97 10.57 -11.72
C VAL A 112 -10.72 11.13 -12.93
N CYS A 113 -11.66 10.35 -13.49
CA CYS A 113 -12.47 10.80 -14.61
C CYS A 113 -13.29 12.05 -14.27
N PHE A 114 -13.89 12.08 -13.07
CA PHE A 114 -14.64 13.24 -12.58
C PHE A 114 -13.73 14.47 -12.42
N ALA A 115 -12.54 14.32 -11.83
CA ALA A 115 -11.61 15.44 -11.64
C ALA A 115 -11.08 16.04 -12.96
N LEU A 116 -10.99 15.24 -14.02
CA LEU A 116 -10.52 15.70 -15.34
C LEU A 116 -11.60 16.34 -16.21
N HIS A 117 -12.88 16.04 -15.95
CA HIS A 117 -14.00 16.49 -16.79
C HIS A 117 -15.08 17.29 -16.05
N GLY A 118 -14.92 17.49 -14.74
CA GLY A 118 -15.85 18.21 -13.85
C GLY A 118 -15.51 19.68 -13.65
#